data_AF-A0A7S7RR84-F1
#
_entry.id   AF-A0A7S7RR84-F1
#
_cell.length_a   1.000
_cell.length_b   1.000
_cell.length_c   1.000
_cell.angle_alpha   90.00
_cell.angle_beta   90.00
_cell.angle_gamma   90.00
#
_symmetry.space_group_name_H-M   'P 1'
#
loop_
_entity.id
_entity.type
_entity.pdbx_description
1 polymer ?
#
loop_
_entity_poly.entity_id
_entity_poly.type
_entity_poly.pdbx_seq_one_letter_code
_entity_poly.pdbx_strand_id
1 'polypeptide(L)'
;MRQAFSLIEMLIAIALSGVMAYTVAFYLDTNEISKQNVKTQLQSHFNIITSIILQCKEYSNVFPIQNNGSLASSTLLNTLECNTSTPYLLDGGKGSFIPPALKNFTAYTATQTGSEFYFTTTTAINSTNDEVLIDLNTTFSPNQYVLTHDATTAYLNFYLSR
;
A
#
# COMPACT_ATOMS: atom_id res chain seq x y z
N MET A 1 -12.81 19.14 52.56
CA MET A 1 -13.56 17.89 52.89
C MET A 1 -13.52 16.98 51.68
N ARG A 2 -12.88 15.81 51.77
CA ARG A 2 -12.93 14.79 50.71
C ARG A 2 -14.21 13.98 50.93
N GLN A 3 -15.23 14.16 50.09
CA GLN A 3 -16.37 13.25 50.06
C GLN A 3 -15.87 11.91 49.49
N ALA A 4 -15.81 10.88 50.31
CA ALA A 4 -15.54 9.53 49.84
C ALA A 4 -16.78 9.07 49.07
N PHE A 5 -16.63 8.77 47.77
CA PHE A 5 -17.66 8.15 46.96
C PHE A 5 -18.14 6.86 47.63
N SER A 6 -19.45 6.62 47.64
CA SER A 6 -20.01 5.39 48.19
C SER A 6 -19.55 4.21 47.34
N LEU A 7 -19.23 3.09 47.99
CA LEU A 7 -18.82 1.85 47.33
C LEU A 7 -19.89 1.36 46.32
N ILE A 8 -21.16 1.71 46.57
CA ILE A 8 -22.29 1.44 45.68
C ILE A 8 -22.24 2.30 44.41
N GLU A 9 -21.90 3.59 44.52
CA GLU A 9 -21.77 4.49 43.37
C GLU A 9 -20.63 4.04 42.44
N MET A 10 -19.53 3.55 43.04
CA MET A 10 -18.41 2.98 42.29
C MET A 10 -18.80 1.69 41.56
N LEU A 11 -19.57 0.80 42.20
CA LEU A 11 -20.07 -0.43 41.57
C LEU A 11 -21.04 -0.14 40.41
N ILE A 12 -21.93 0.85 40.57
CA ILE A 12 -22.85 1.27 39.52
C ILE A 12 -22.06 1.83 38.32
N ALA A 13 -21.03 2.64 38.55
CA ALA A 13 -20.18 3.16 37.48
C ALA A 13 -19.43 2.06 36.70
N ILE A 14 -18.91 1.05 37.41
CA ILE A 14 -18.23 -0.11 36.79
C ILE A 14 -19.23 -0.97 36.01
N ALA A 15 -20.43 -1.19 36.53
CA ALA A 15 -21.46 -1.95 35.83
C ALA A 15 -21.91 -1.23 34.55
N LEU A 16 -22.14 0.09 34.62
CA LEU A 16 -22.50 0.91 33.46
C LEU A 16 -21.38 0.93 32.40
N SER A 17 -20.12 1.08 32.80
CA SER A 17 -19.00 1.03 31.85
C SER A 17 -18.83 -0.35 31.21
N GLY A 18 -19.08 -1.43 31.96
CA GLY A 18 -19.10 -2.79 31.44
C GLY A 18 -20.22 -3.04 30.42
N VAL A 19 -21.43 -2.54 30.70
CA VAL A 19 -22.57 -2.64 29.75
C VAL A 19 -22.30 -1.82 28.50
N MET A 20 -21.75 -0.61 28.61
CA MET A 20 -21.37 0.21 27.46
C MET A 20 -20.25 -0.44 26.63
N ALA A 21 -19.24 -1.03 27.26
CA ALA A 21 -18.18 -1.74 26.55
C ALA A 21 -18.72 -2.98 25.81
N TYR A 22 -19.63 -3.72 26.46
CA TYR A 22 -20.29 -4.88 25.85
C TYR A 22 -21.13 -4.46 24.63
N THR A 23 -21.99 -3.45 24.76
CA THR A 23 -22.81 -2.99 23.63
C THR A 23 -21.93 -2.45 22.50
N VAL A 24 -20.90 -1.66 22.79
CA VAL A 24 -19.95 -1.18 21.78
C VAL A 24 -19.24 -2.34 21.07
N ALA A 25 -18.85 -3.40 21.77
CA ALA A 25 -18.21 -4.57 21.14
C ALA A 25 -19.13 -5.31 20.14
N PHE A 26 -20.46 -5.26 20.32
CA PHE A 26 -21.41 -5.80 19.34
C PHE A 26 -21.60 -4.90 18.12
N TYR A 27 -21.38 -3.58 18.26
CA TYR A 27 -21.52 -2.61 17.17
C TYR A 27 -20.20 -2.28 16.46
N LEU A 28 -19.05 -2.62 17.05
CA LEU A 28 -17.76 -2.53 16.39
C LEU A 28 -17.65 -3.66 15.38
N ASP A 29 -17.98 -3.35 14.13
CA ASP A 29 -17.71 -4.22 12.99
C ASP A 29 -16.19 -4.27 12.76
N THR A 30 -15.55 -5.22 13.42
CA THR A 30 -14.10 -5.44 13.34
C THR A 30 -13.66 -5.83 11.92
N ASN A 31 -14.56 -6.42 11.13
CA ASN A 31 -14.28 -6.74 9.73
C ASN A 31 -14.23 -5.46 8.89
N GLU A 32 -15.20 -4.56 9.06
CA GLU A 32 -15.22 -3.28 8.37
C GLU A 32 -14.02 -2.40 8.77
N ILE A 33 -13.67 -2.35 10.06
CA ILE A 33 -12.48 -1.63 10.54
C ILE A 33 -11.19 -2.22 9.93
N SER A 34 -11.09 -3.56 9.90
CA SER A 34 -9.95 -4.24 9.28
C SER A 34 -9.85 -3.91 7.78
N LYS A 35 -10.97 -3.95 7.07
CA LYS A 35 -11.07 -3.62 5.65
C LYS A 35 -10.62 -2.17 5.37
N GLN A 36 -11.12 -1.20 6.14
CA GLN A 36 -10.72 0.20 6.01
C GLN A 36 -9.23 0.43 6.31
N ASN A 37 -8.68 -0.29 7.29
CA ASN A 37 -7.26 -0.22 7.60
C ASN A 37 -6.39 -0.75 6.45
N VAL A 38 -6.74 -1.92 5.89
CA VAL A 38 -6.05 -2.49 4.71
C VAL A 38 -6.17 -1.55 3.51
N LYS A 39 -7.36 -0.98 3.27
CA LYS A 39 -7.60 0.00 2.20
C LYS A 39 -6.69 1.23 2.33
N THR A 40 -6.65 1.83 3.53
CA THR A 40 -5.84 3.03 3.81
C THR A 40 -4.34 2.74 3.63
N GLN A 41 -3.86 1.61 4.15
CA GLN A 41 -2.46 1.20 3.99
C GLN A 41 -2.11 0.97 2.52
N LEU A 42 -2.98 0.30 1.76
CA LEU A 42 -2.73 -0.01 0.36
C LEU A 42 -2.69 1.26 -0.51
N GLN A 43 -3.59 2.21 -0.26
CA GLN A 43 -3.54 3.55 -0.89
C GLN A 43 -2.24 4.28 -0.56
N SER A 44 -1.81 4.24 0.71
CA SER A 44 -0.54 4.82 1.11
C SER A 44 0.63 4.17 0.37
N HIS A 45 0.64 2.84 0.24
CA HIS A 45 1.67 2.12 -0.51
C HIS A 45 1.70 2.53 -1.98
N PHE A 46 0.54 2.65 -2.65
CA PHE A 46 0.50 3.10 -4.04
C PHE A 46 1.09 4.50 -4.22
N ASN A 47 0.77 5.43 -3.32
CA ASN A 47 1.33 6.78 -3.36
C ASN A 47 2.84 6.79 -3.13
N ILE A 48 3.34 6.03 -2.15
CA ILE A 48 4.76 5.91 -1.85
C ILE A 48 5.51 5.31 -3.05
N ILE A 49 5.06 4.14 -3.53
CA ILE A 49 5.65 3.44 -4.69
C ILE A 49 5.68 4.37 -5.92
N THR A 50 4.57 5.04 -6.21
CA THR A 50 4.47 5.99 -7.32
C THR A 50 5.47 7.15 -7.17
N SER A 51 5.53 7.77 -5.99
CA SER A 51 6.41 8.91 -5.75
C SER A 51 7.89 8.54 -5.84
N ILE A 52 8.27 7.36 -5.36
CA ILE A 52 9.65 6.86 -5.42
C ILE A 52 10.04 6.59 -6.86
N ILE A 53 9.18 5.90 -7.63
CA ILE A 53 9.46 5.58 -9.03
C ILE A 53 9.58 6.87 -9.86
N LEU A 54 8.68 7.84 -9.64
CA LEU A 54 8.76 9.15 -10.31
C LEU A 54 10.04 9.91 -9.92
N GLN A 55 10.41 9.92 -8.63
CA GLN A 55 11.67 10.52 -8.20
C GLN A 55 12.88 9.84 -8.86
N CYS A 56 12.93 8.50 -8.88
CA CYS A 56 14.01 7.78 -9.55
C CYS A 56 14.09 8.13 -11.04
N LYS A 57 12.95 8.27 -11.72
CA LYS A 57 12.89 8.69 -13.13
C LYS A 57 13.42 10.11 -13.31
N GLU A 58 12.99 11.07 -12.49
CA GLU A 58 13.48 12.46 -12.53
C GLU A 58 14.98 12.53 -12.23
N TYR A 59 15.47 11.84 -11.19
CA TYR A 59 16.89 11.82 -10.87
C TYR A 59 17.73 11.19 -12.00
N SER A 60 17.24 10.14 -12.65
CA SER A 60 17.92 9.55 -13.81
C SER A 60 18.05 10.52 -14.99
N ASN A 61 17.10 11.45 -15.14
CA ASN A 61 17.11 12.49 -16.18
C ASN A 61 17.96 13.73 -15.82
N VAL A 62 18.33 13.90 -14.54
CA VAL A 62 18.96 15.13 -14.01
C VAL A 62 20.43 14.91 -13.56
N PHE A 63 20.97 13.70 -13.65
CA PHE A 63 22.35 13.45 -13.17
C PHE A 63 23.41 14.24 -13.97
N PRO A 64 24.27 15.02 -13.28
CA PRO A 64 25.18 15.96 -13.91
C PRO A 64 26.36 15.24 -14.56
N ILE A 65 26.76 15.83 -15.68
CA ILE A 65 28.03 15.65 -16.37
C ILE A 65 29.17 15.69 -15.34
N GLN A 66 30.11 14.73 -15.39
CA GLN A 66 31.29 14.71 -14.54
C GLN A 66 32.12 16.00 -14.73
N ASN A 67 32.98 16.33 -13.76
CA ASN A 67 33.87 17.52 -13.79
C ASN A 67 34.77 17.65 -15.04
N ASN A 68 34.79 16.67 -15.94
CA ASN A 68 35.54 16.64 -17.20
C ASN A 68 34.65 16.81 -18.46
N GLY A 69 33.34 17.06 -18.32
CA GLY A 69 32.43 17.18 -19.46
C GLY A 69 31.90 15.84 -20.01
N SER A 70 32.24 14.70 -19.41
CA SER A 70 31.73 13.38 -19.80
C SER A 70 30.48 12.98 -19.00
N LEU A 71 29.58 12.21 -19.64
CA LEU A 71 28.43 11.62 -18.97
C LEU A 71 28.91 10.71 -17.83
N ALA A 72 28.24 10.76 -16.67
CA ALA A 72 28.56 9.90 -15.54
C ALA A 72 28.50 8.42 -15.95
N SER A 73 29.56 7.66 -15.63
CA SER A 73 29.69 6.24 -15.93
C SER A 73 28.42 5.46 -15.58
N SER A 74 27.83 4.80 -16.58
CA SER A 74 26.59 4.02 -16.47
C SER A 74 26.62 3.02 -15.31
N THR A 75 27.79 2.53 -14.91
CA THR A 75 27.98 1.59 -13.80
C THR A 75 27.62 2.12 -12.41
N LEU A 76 27.64 3.43 -12.18
CA LEU A 76 27.24 4.05 -10.89
C LEU A 76 25.77 4.50 -10.87
N LEU A 77 25.15 4.66 -12.05
CA LEU A 77 23.72 4.95 -12.22
C LEU A 77 22.86 3.69 -12.34
N ASN A 78 23.46 2.54 -12.66
CA ASN A 78 22.76 1.27 -12.88
C ASN A 78 22.35 0.52 -11.60
N THR A 79 22.61 1.00 -10.39
CA THR A 79 22.06 0.35 -9.17
C THR A 79 20.62 0.78 -8.84
N LEU A 80 20.04 1.66 -9.66
CA LEU A 80 18.60 1.88 -9.73
C LEU A 80 18.15 1.56 -11.15
N GLU A 81 18.13 0.26 -11.48
CA GLU A 81 17.56 -0.29 -12.70
C GLU A 81 16.06 0.06 -12.79
N CYS A 82 15.74 1.26 -13.26
CA CYS A 82 14.38 1.68 -13.60
C CYS A 82 14.02 1.31 -15.05
N ASN A 83 14.80 0.43 -15.67
CA ASN A 83 14.62 -0.01 -17.04
C ASN A 83 14.59 -1.53 -17.07
N THR A 84 13.39 -2.10 -17.09
CA THR A 84 13.22 -3.55 -16.90
C THR A 84 12.22 -4.09 -17.91
N SER A 85 12.73 -4.61 -19.03
CA SER A 85 11.98 -5.44 -19.96
C SER A 85 11.49 -6.76 -19.33
N THR A 86 11.96 -7.09 -18.12
CA THR A 86 11.53 -8.22 -17.28
C THR A 86 10.87 -7.71 -16.00
N PRO A 87 9.74 -8.30 -15.54
CA PRO A 87 9.18 -7.98 -14.24
C PRO A 87 10.20 -8.15 -13.12
N TYR A 88 10.33 -7.17 -12.25
CA TYR A 88 11.29 -7.20 -11.14
C TYR A 88 10.57 -6.93 -9.83
N LEU A 89 11.04 -7.58 -8.76
CA LEU A 89 10.55 -7.30 -7.41
C LEU A 89 10.90 -5.85 -7.07
N LEU A 90 9.91 -5.09 -6.61
CA LEU A 90 10.16 -3.88 -5.85
C LEU A 90 10.60 -4.29 -4.45
N ASP A 91 11.72 -5.02 -4.36
CA ASP A 91 12.34 -5.33 -3.09
C ASP A 91 13.17 -4.13 -2.70
N GLY A 92 12.54 -3.36 -1.83
CA GLY A 92 13.26 -2.39 -1.08
C GLY A 92 14.21 -3.06 -0.11
N GLY A 93 15.44 -3.37 -0.55
CA GLY A 93 16.51 -3.83 0.33
C GLY A 93 16.75 -2.89 1.53
N LYS A 94 17.71 -3.21 2.40
CA LYS A 94 18.04 -2.37 3.57
C LYS A 94 18.24 -0.90 3.17
N GLY A 95 17.32 -0.03 3.59
CA GLY A 95 17.35 1.40 3.30
C GLY A 95 16.48 1.86 2.12
N SER A 96 15.69 0.97 1.51
CA SER A 96 14.71 1.38 0.52
C SER A 96 13.45 1.96 1.14
N PHE A 97 12.84 2.89 0.41
CA PHE A 97 11.61 3.56 0.78
C PHE A 97 10.35 2.80 0.28
N ILE A 98 10.51 1.68 -0.44
CA ILE A 98 9.38 0.86 -0.87
C ILE A 98 8.84 0.08 0.34
N PRO A 99 7.55 0.21 0.68
CA PRO A 99 6.97 -0.53 1.78
C PRO A 99 6.88 -2.03 1.46
N PRO A 100 7.04 -2.92 2.45
CA PRO A 100 6.82 -4.34 2.26
C PRO A 100 5.35 -4.60 1.88
N ALA A 101 5.10 -5.67 1.13
CA ALA A 101 3.74 -6.06 0.79
C ALA A 101 2.91 -6.32 2.06
N LEU A 102 1.66 -5.88 2.02
CA LEU A 102 0.71 -6.12 3.11
C LEU A 102 0.42 -7.62 3.24
N LYS A 103 0.02 -8.05 4.43
CA LYS A 103 -0.35 -9.45 4.68
C LYS A 103 -1.45 -9.88 3.70
N ASN A 104 -1.29 -11.09 3.13
CA ASN A 104 -2.16 -11.69 2.11
C ASN A 104 -2.12 -11.00 0.73
N PHE A 105 -1.16 -10.10 0.49
CA PHE A 105 -0.76 -9.68 -0.84
C PHE A 105 0.57 -10.31 -1.22
N THR A 106 0.79 -10.56 -2.51
CA THR A 106 2.12 -10.87 -3.02
C THR A 106 3.00 -9.63 -3.05
N ALA A 107 4.32 -9.86 -3.09
CA ALA A 107 5.29 -8.79 -3.31
C ALA A 107 4.92 -7.93 -4.53
N TYR A 108 5.17 -6.63 -4.43
CA TYR A 108 4.95 -5.71 -5.54
C TYR A 108 5.98 -5.96 -6.63
N THR A 109 5.53 -6.12 -7.87
CA THR A 109 6.40 -6.34 -9.03
C THR A 109 6.22 -5.24 -10.05
N ALA A 110 7.27 -4.51 -10.40
CA ALA A 110 7.20 -3.51 -11.46
C ALA A 110 7.43 -4.16 -12.83
N THR A 111 6.67 -3.71 -13.82
CA THR A 111 6.68 -4.22 -15.19
C THR A 111 6.59 -3.06 -16.18
N GLN A 112 7.44 -3.09 -17.21
CA GLN A 112 7.38 -2.16 -18.34
C GLN A 112 7.06 -2.92 -19.62
N THR A 113 6.04 -2.47 -20.37
CA THR A 113 5.66 -3.07 -21.65
C THR A 113 5.38 -1.96 -22.66
N GLY A 114 6.35 -1.69 -23.55
CA GLY A 114 6.25 -0.56 -24.48
C GLY A 114 6.25 0.79 -23.76
N SER A 115 5.18 1.57 -23.93
CA SER A 115 4.94 2.84 -23.21
C SER A 115 4.31 2.65 -21.83
N GLU A 116 3.78 1.45 -21.55
CA GLU A 116 3.12 1.16 -20.29
C GLU A 116 4.16 0.84 -19.21
N PHE A 117 4.03 1.49 -18.06
CA PHE A 117 4.80 1.17 -16.87
C PHE A 117 3.83 1.03 -15.70
N TYR A 118 3.83 -0.12 -15.04
CA TYR A 118 2.90 -0.44 -13.95
C TYR A 118 3.56 -1.30 -12.89
N PHE A 119 2.99 -1.34 -11.69
CA PHE A 119 3.32 -2.36 -10.70
C PHE A 119 2.13 -3.26 -10.45
N THR A 120 2.43 -4.51 -10.11
CA THR A 120 1.46 -5.58 -9.93
C THR A 120 1.52 -6.14 -8.51
N THR A 121 0.37 -6.47 -7.96
CA THR A 121 0.24 -7.32 -6.76
C THR A 121 -0.97 -8.21 -6.91
N THR A 122 -1.00 -9.31 -6.16
CA THR A 122 -2.07 -10.30 -6.24
C THR A 122 -2.56 -10.70 -4.85
N THR A 123 -3.81 -11.14 -4.79
CA THR A 123 -4.41 -11.71 -3.58
C THR A 123 -5.43 -12.80 -3.96
N ALA A 124 -5.86 -13.61 -3.00
CA ALA A 124 -6.88 -14.62 -3.24
C ALA A 124 -8.27 -13.98 -3.43
N ILE A 125 -9.05 -14.47 -4.39
CA ILE A 125 -10.43 -14.01 -4.60
C ILE A 125 -11.32 -14.32 -3.40
N ASN A 126 -12.40 -13.56 -3.21
CA ASN A 126 -13.33 -13.68 -2.08
C ASN A 126 -12.67 -13.53 -0.70
N SER A 127 -11.51 -12.88 -0.64
CA SER A 127 -10.85 -12.50 0.62
C SER A 127 -11.20 -11.06 0.97
N THR A 128 -11.02 -10.67 2.24
CA THR A 128 -11.11 -9.26 2.65
C THR A 128 -10.20 -8.35 1.80
N ASN A 129 -9.06 -8.86 1.36
CA ASN A 129 -8.13 -8.12 0.51
C ASN A 129 -8.66 -7.93 -0.92
N ASP A 130 -9.37 -8.91 -1.47
CA ASP A 130 -10.06 -8.79 -2.78
C ASP A 130 -11.19 -7.76 -2.71
N GLU A 131 -12.00 -7.78 -1.65
CA GLU A 131 -13.01 -6.74 -1.43
C GLU A 131 -12.41 -5.33 -1.35
N VAL A 132 -11.23 -5.19 -0.72
CA VAL A 132 -10.49 -3.91 -0.71
C VAL A 132 -10.08 -3.50 -2.13
N LEU A 133 -9.60 -4.43 -2.96
CA LEU A 133 -9.24 -4.12 -4.35
C LEU A 133 -10.47 -3.68 -5.15
N ILE A 134 -11.60 -4.37 -4.99
CA ILE A 134 -12.87 -4.01 -5.64
C ILE A 134 -13.31 -2.60 -5.21
N ASP A 135 -13.27 -2.29 -3.91
CA ASP A 135 -13.63 -0.97 -3.39
C ASP A 135 -12.72 0.14 -3.94
N LEU A 136 -11.42 -0.14 -4.10
CA LEU A 136 -10.44 0.83 -4.60
C LEU A 136 -10.59 1.14 -6.08
N ASN A 137 -11.23 0.26 -6.86
CA ASN A 137 -11.52 0.51 -8.28
C ASN A 137 -12.36 1.79 -8.48
N THR A 138 -13.18 2.17 -7.50
CA THR A 138 -13.95 3.43 -7.55
C THR A 138 -13.13 4.68 -7.18
N THR A 139 -11.95 4.50 -6.59
CA THR A 139 -11.10 5.60 -6.10
C THR A 139 -10.12 6.11 -7.15
N PHE A 140 -9.69 5.23 -8.07
CA PHE A 140 -8.69 5.56 -9.08
C PHE A 140 -9.30 5.57 -10.49
N SER A 141 -8.60 6.21 -11.42
CA SER A 141 -9.02 6.22 -12.83
C SER A 141 -8.91 4.81 -13.43
N PRO A 142 -9.83 4.39 -14.32
CA PRO A 142 -9.72 3.12 -15.06
C PRO A 142 -8.44 2.96 -15.89
N ASN A 143 -7.81 4.09 -16.26
CA ASN A 143 -6.52 4.07 -16.95
C ASN A 143 -5.35 3.78 -16.01
N GLN A 144 -5.52 4.05 -14.70
CA GLN A 144 -4.50 3.92 -13.68
C GLN A 144 -4.64 2.61 -12.89
N TYR A 145 -5.87 2.14 -12.68
CA TYR A 145 -6.17 0.99 -11.84
C TYR A 145 -6.92 -0.06 -12.66
N VAL A 146 -6.28 -1.20 -12.88
CA VAL A 146 -6.87 -2.33 -13.61
C VAL A 146 -6.84 -3.55 -12.70
N LEU A 147 -8.03 -3.98 -12.29
CA LEU A 147 -8.24 -5.20 -11.52
C LEU A 147 -8.80 -6.28 -12.45
N THR A 148 -8.12 -7.43 -12.49
CA THR A 148 -8.59 -8.62 -13.21
C THR A 148 -8.66 -9.81 -12.27
N HIS A 149 -9.56 -10.75 -12.56
CA HIS A 149 -9.77 -11.95 -11.76
C HIS A 149 -9.56 -13.18 -12.62
N ASP A 150 -8.85 -14.16 -12.06
CA ASP A 150 -8.81 -15.53 -12.57
C ASP A 150 -9.55 -16.47 -11.58
N ALA A 151 -9.51 -17.78 -11.80
CA ALA A 151 -10.25 -18.78 -11.04
C ALA A 151 -10.01 -18.75 -9.51
N THR A 152 -8.84 -18.30 -9.05
CA THR A 152 -8.48 -18.26 -7.63
C THR A 152 -7.82 -16.95 -7.18
N THR A 153 -7.42 -16.10 -8.12
CA THR A 153 -6.51 -14.98 -7.84
C THR A 153 -7.03 -13.69 -8.45
N ALA A 154 -7.02 -12.63 -7.65
CA ALA A 154 -7.22 -11.26 -8.10
C ALA A 154 -5.86 -10.63 -8.40
N TYR A 155 -5.74 -10.02 -9.58
CA TYR A 155 -4.53 -9.37 -10.09
C TYR A 155 -4.80 -7.88 -10.21
N LEU A 156 -4.02 -7.08 -9.47
CA LEU A 156 -4.05 -5.64 -9.61
C LEU A 156 -2.85 -5.19 -10.42
N ASN A 157 -3.09 -4.49 -11.53
CA ASN A 157 -2.10 -3.68 -12.23
C ASN A 157 -2.38 -2.19 -11.96
N PHE A 158 -1.42 -1.50 -11.37
CA PHE A 158 -1.47 -0.07 -11.13
C PHE A 158 -0.48 0.65 -12.05
N TYR A 159 -1.02 1.36 -13.04
CA TYR A 159 -0.27 2.05 -14.09
C TYR A 159 0.23 3.42 -13.62
N LEU A 160 1.50 3.67 -13.89
CA LEU A 160 2.19 4.95 -13.67
C LEU A 160 2.33 5.73 -14.97
N SER A 161 2.43 5.02 -16.10
CA SER A 161 2.29 5.57 -17.46
C SER A 161 1.60 4.58 -18.38
N ARG A 162 0.85 5.11 -19.35
CA ARG A 162 0.24 4.40 -20.48
C ARG A 162 0.38 5.23 -21.74
#